data_AF-K2DSS7-F1
#
_entry.id   AF-K2DSS7-F1
#
_cell.length_a   1.000
_cell.length_b   1.000
_cell.length_c   1.000
_cell.angle_alpha   90.00
_cell.angle_beta   90.00
_cell.angle_gamma   90.00
#
_symmetry.space_group_name_H-M   'P 1'
#
loop_
_entity.id
_entity.type
_entity.pdbx_description
1 polymer ?
#
loop_
_entity_poly.entity_id
_entity_poly.type
_entity_poly.pdbx_seq_one_letter_code
_entity_poly.pdbx_strand_id
1 'polypeptide(L)'
;MLSRIGVACKDPCNPPKHIAPDFEADGENHCHVQRCTLCLEHAVILPESLDGLCKRLAELRYLRVRMGIGAFEESSYVQEMSNTEIALLAFDEEEVKERFDVWKAQIESGKHRFMEFDGIASKAIA
;
A
#
# COMPACT_ATOMS: atom_id res chain seq x y z
N MET A 1 -2.16 12.35 11.28
CA MET A 1 -1.04 11.37 11.18
C MET A 1 -0.82 11.02 9.71
N LEU A 2 0.43 10.78 9.30
CA LEU A 2 0.75 10.22 7.98
C LEU A 2 0.97 8.70 8.08
N SER A 3 0.59 7.98 7.04
CA SER A 3 0.84 6.55 6.90
C SER A 3 2.27 6.24 6.45
N ARG A 4 2.62 4.94 6.41
CA ARG A 4 3.92 4.47 5.86
C ARG A 4 4.19 4.87 4.39
N ILE A 5 3.14 5.29 3.68
CA ILE A 5 3.19 5.75 2.28
C ILE A 5 2.89 7.25 2.15
N GLY A 6 2.98 8.02 3.24
CA GLY A 6 2.81 9.48 3.20
C GLY A 6 1.37 9.95 2.98
N VAL A 7 0.38 9.05 3.02
CA VAL A 7 -1.05 9.39 2.93
C VAL A 7 -1.56 9.82 4.31
N ALA A 8 -2.23 10.98 4.39
CA ALA A 8 -2.82 11.45 5.63
C ALA A 8 -4.10 10.67 5.98
N CYS A 9 -4.39 10.55 7.28
CA CYS A 9 -5.59 9.90 7.80
C CYS A 9 -6.42 10.88 8.63
N LYS A 10 -7.72 10.97 8.31
CA LYS A 10 -8.71 11.76 9.08
C LYS A 10 -8.96 11.20 10.47
N ASP A 11 -8.97 9.87 10.60
CA ASP A 11 -9.26 9.17 11.85
C ASP A 11 -8.38 7.90 11.97
N PRO A 12 -7.13 8.04 12.46
CA PRO A 12 -6.19 6.93 12.53
C PRO A 12 -6.48 5.96 13.68
N CYS A 13 -7.25 6.36 14.70
CA CYS A 13 -7.55 5.55 15.88
C CYS A 13 -8.86 4.78 15.76
N ASN A 14 -9.59 4.96 14.66
CA ASN A 14 -10.87 4.30 14.41
C ASN A 14 -11.03 3.92 12.93
N PRO A 15 -10.19 3.01 12.40
CA PRO A 15 -10.30 2.56 11.01
C PRO A 15 -11.63 1.82 10.77
N PRO A 16 -12.21 1.92 9.56
CA PRO A 16 -13.40 1.16 9.21
C PRO A 16 -13.16 -0.35 9.32
N LYS A 17 -14.16 -1.11 9.81
CA LYS A 17 -14.05 -2.57 10.01
C LYS A 17 -13.76 -3.34 8.73
N HIS A 18 -14.11 -2.83 7.54
CA HIS A 18 -13.76 -3.49 6.27
C HIS A 18 -12.27 -3.31 5.89
N ILE A 19 -11.57 -2.37 6.52
CA ILE A 19 -10.12 -2.14 6.34
C ILE A 19 -9.33 -2.89 7.40
N ALA A 20 -9.76 -2.79 8.65
CA ALA A 20 -9.10 -3.43 9.80
C ALA A 20 -10.16 -4.14 10.67
N PRO A 21 -10.62 -5.35 10.29
CA PRO A 21 -11.70 -6.05 10.98
C PRO A 21 -11.40 -6.30 12.47
N ASP A 22 -10.16 -6.68 12.76
CA ASP A 22 -9.70 -7.07 14.10
C ASP A 22 -9.15 -5.88 14.89
N PHE A 23 -9.29 -4.66 14.39
CA PHE A 23 -8.84 -3.47 15.11
C PHE A 23 -9.85 -3.05 16.17
N GLU A 24 -9.40 -2.96 17.42
CA GLU A 24 -10.20 -2.48 18.56
C GLU A 24 -9.78 -1.05 18.90
N ALA A 25 -10.74 -0.13 18.84
CA ALA A 25 -10.49 1.28 19.09
C ALA A 25 -10.37 1.56 20.59
N ASP A 26 -9.21 2.08 21.01
CA ASP A 26 -8.94 2.56 22.38
C ASP A 26 -8.62 4.07 22.43
N GLY A 27 -8.62 4.72 21.27
CA GLY A 27 -8.30 6.15 21.12
C GLY A 27 -6.80 6.48 21.05
N GLU A 28 -5.92 5.50 21.28
CA GLU A 28 -4.46 5.69 21.32
C GLU A 28 -3.75 4.94 20.19
N ASN A 29 -4.15 3.70 19.94
CA ASN A 29 -3.57 2.87 18.89
C ASN A 29 -3.98 3.37 17.51
N HIS A 30 -3.03 3.30 16.58
CA HIS A 30 -3.28 3.67 15.19
C HIS A 30 -3.50 2.44 14.31
N CYS A 31 -4.29 2.60 13.25
CA CYS A 31 -4.51 1.56 12.23
C CYS A 31 -3.18 0.94 11.77
N HIS A 32 -2.99 -0.35 12.04
CA HIS A 32 -1.75 -1.07 11.72
C HIS A 32 -1.71 -1.55 10.25
N VAL A 33 -2.85 -1.57 9.55
CA VAL A 33 -2.96 -2.07 8.18
C VAL A 33 -2.17 -1.20 7.21
N GLN A 34 -2.22 0.13 7.36
CA GLN A 34 -1.37 1.08 6.62
C GLN A 34 -1.42 0.91 5.08
N ARG A 35 -2.56 0.45 4.53
CA ARG A 35 -2.87 0.33 3.09
C ARG A 35 -3.90 1.38 2.70
N CYS A 36 -3.54 2.65 2.89
CA CYS A 36 -4.48 3.76 2.91
C CYS A 36 -5.24 3.96 1.58
N THR A 37 -4.70 3.52 0.44
CA THR A 37 -5.42 3.56 -0.84
C THR A 37 -6.64 2.63 -0.89
N LEU A 38 -6.80 1.70 0.07
CA LEU A 38 -8.03 0.93 0.25
C LEU A 38 -9.07 1.66 1.13
N CYS A 39 -8.67 2.60 1.97
CA CYS A 39 -9.54 3.29 2.93
C CYS A 39 -10.01 4.64 2.40
N LEU A 40 -10.98 4.63 1.48
CA LEU A 40 -11.48 5.85 0.81
C LEU A 40 -12.14 6.86 1.77
N GLU A 41 -12.64 6.39 2.92
CA GLU A 41 -13.32 7.22 3.91
C GLU A 41 -12.36 8.20 4.61
N HIS A 42 -11.21 7.67 5.05
CA HIS A 42 -10.27 8.41 5.91
C HIS A 42 -8.99 8.86 5.20
N ALA A 43 -8.65 8.26 4.05
CA ALA A 43 -7.46 8.64 3.30
C ALA A 43 -7.58 10.06 2.74
N VAL A 44 -6.50 10.82 2.89
CA VAL A 44 -6.34 12.15 2.30
C VAL A 44 -5.00 12.16 1.58
N ILE A 45 -5.07 12.30 0.25
CA ILE A 45 -3.89 12.39 -0.61
C ILE A 45 -3.34 13.82 -0.50
N LEU A 46 -2.06 13.93 -0.15
CA LEU A 46 -1.33 15.18 -0.03
C LEU A 46 -0.16 15.19 -1.03
N PRO A 47 0.45 16.35 -1.32
CA PRO A 47 1.68 16.42 -2.12
C PRO A 47 2.78 15.45 -1.62
N GLU A 48 2.92 15.33 -0.29
CA GLU A 48 3.90 14.45 0.35
C GLU A 48 3.58 12.96 0.19
N SER A 49 2.39 12.61 -0.28
CA SER A 49 2.00 11.22 -0.55
C SER A 49 2.66 10.65 -1.82
N LEU A 50 3.15 11.50 -2.74
CA LEU A 50 3.63 11.09 -4.06
C LEU A 50 4.66 9.96 -4.00
N ASP A 51 5.76 10.16 -3.27
CA ASP A 51 6.85 9.19 -3.22
C ASP A 51 6.38 7.84 -2.65
N GLY A 52 5.57 7.87 -1.59
CA GLY A 52 5.03 6.67 -0.97
C GLY A 52 4.01 5.92 -1.83
N LEU A 53 3.19 6.64 -2.61
CA LEU A 53 2.28 6.05 -3.60
C LEU A 53 3.05 5.41 -4.75
N CYS A 54 4.07 6.08 -5.30
CA CYS A 54 4.94 5.50 -6.34
C CYS A 54 5.67 4.26 -5.84
N LYS A 55 6.22 4.31 -4.61
CA LYS A 55 6.79 3.13 -3.94
C LYS A 55 5.78 1.99 -3.89
N ARG A 56 4.56 2.25 -3.41
CA ARG A 56 3.55 1.20 -3.25
C ARG A 56 3.12 0.60 -4.59
N LEU A 57 2.98 1.44 -5.63
CA LEU A 57 2.69 0.95 -6.98
C LEU A 57 3.81 0.04 -7.51
N ALA A 58 5.08 0.40 -7.28
CA ALA A 58 6.21 -0.43 -7.68
C ALA A 58 6.21 -1.78 -6.94
N GLU A 59 5.95 -1.79 -5.63
CA GLU A 59 5.77 -3.02 -4.83
C GLU A 59 4.65 -3.91 -5.41
N LEU A 60 3.48 -3.33 -5.71
CA LEU A 60 2.32 -4.06 -6.22
C LEU A 60 2.56 -4.65 -7.62
N ARG A 61 3.19 -3.89 -8.52
CA ARG A 61 3.55 -4.37 -9.86
C ARG A 61 4.58 -5.49 -9.80
N TYR A 62 5.52 -5.41 -8.86
CA TYR A 62 6.48 -6.47 -8.62
C TYR A 62 5.81 -7.75 -8.10
N LEU A 63 4.93 -7.63 -7.10
CA LEU A 63 4.14 -8.76 -6.58
C LEU A 63 3.32 -9.42 -7.69
N ARG A 64 2.67 -8.64 -8.56
CA ARG A 64 1.87 -9.17 -9.67
C ARG A 64 2.64 -10.11 -10.60
N VAL A 65 3.94 -9.83 -10.81
CA VAL A 65 4.80 -10.64 -11.68
C VAL A 65 5.29 -11.90 -10.99
N ARG A 66 5.40 -11.89 -9.65
CA ARG A 66 6.00 -12.99 -8.87
C ARG A 66 4.98 -13.91 -8.21
N MET A 67 3.82 -13.38 -7.84
CA MET A 67 2.71 -14.16 -7.30
C MET A 67 2.04 -14.95 -8.43
N GLY A 68 1.47 -16.11 -8.09
CA GLY A 68 0.58 -16.82 -9.01
C GLY A 68 -0.60 -15.95 -9.40
N ILE A 69 -0.95 -15.90 -10.69
CA ILE A 69 -1.98 -14.99 -11.24
C ILE A 69 -3.29 -15.06 -10.44
N GLY A 70 -3.80 -16.27 -10.16
CA GLY A 70 -5.03 -16.44 -9.39
C GLY A 70 -4.93 -15.88 -7.97
N ALA A 71 -3.83 -16.11 -7.27
CA ALA A 71 -3.62 -15.58 -5.92
C ALA A 71 -3.54 -14.05 -5.89
N PHE A 72 -2.98 -13.42 -6.94
CA PHE A 72 -2.98 -11.97 -7.05
C PHE A 72 -4.40 -11.44 -7.33
N GLU A 73 -5.10 -12.02 -8.31
CA GLU A 73 -6.46 -11.63 -8.74
C GLU A 73 -7.49 -11.75 -7.61
N GLU A 74 -7.40 -12.79 -6.78
CA GLU A 74 -8.30 -13.02 -5.64
C GLU A 74 -7.96 -12.15 -4.42
N SER A 75 -6.80 -11.48 -4.43
CA SER A 75 -6.36 -10.64 -3.30
C SER A 75 -6.88 -9.20 -3.42
N SER A 76 -6.79 -8.47 -2.31
CA SER A 76 -7.02 -7.03 -2.30
C SER A 76 -5.92 -6.22 -3.02
N TYR A 77 -4.85 -6.85 -3.55
CA TYR A 77 -3.80 -6.14 -4.29
C TYR A 77 -4.28 -5.58 -5.62
N VAL A 78 -5.23 -6.23 -6.29
CA VAL A 78 -5.82 -5.69 -7.53
C VAL A 78 -6.47 -4.33 -7.26
N GLN A 79 -7.34 -4.28 -6.25
CA GLN A 79 -8.02 -3.05 -5.87
C GLN A 79 -7.04 -1.99 -5.37
N GLU A 80 -6.05 -2.38 -4.56
CA GLU A 80 -5.05 -1.44 -4.05
C GLU A 80 -4.22 -0.84 -5.19
N MET A 81 -3.83 -1.65 -6.18
CA MET A 81 -3.08 -1.20 -7.35
C MET A 81 -3.91 -0.21 -8.17
N SER A 82 -5.16 -0.55 -8.48
CA SER A 82 -6.06 0.34 -9.22
C SER A 82 -6.29 1.67 -8.49
N ASN A 83 -6.55 1.64 -7.19
CA ASN A 83 -6.74 2.85 -6.40
C ASN A 83 -5.48 3.71 -6.32
N THR A 84 -4.30 3.07 -6.26
CA THR A 84 -3.02 3.78 -6.23
C THR A 84 -2.75 4.46 -7.57
N GLU A 85 -3.04 3.79 -8.69
CA GLU A 85 -2.94 4.37 -10.04
C GLU A 85 -3.89 5.58 -10.19
N ILE A 86 -5.14 5.47 -9.72
CA ILE A 86 -6.10 6.58 -9.71
C ILE A 86 -5.61 7.74 -8.85
N ALA A 87 -5.07 7.49 -7.65
CA ALA A 87 -4.56 8.53 -6.78
C ALA A 87 -3.38 9.29 -7.41
N LEU A 88 -2.54 8.59 -8.17
CA LEU A 88 -1.39 9.18 -8.87
C LEU A 88 -1.80 10.11 -10.03
N LEU A 89 -3.04 10.02 -10.55
CA LEU A 89 -3.56 10.95 -11.56
C LEU A 89 -3.68 12.40 -11.05
N ALA A 90 -3.63 12.62 -9.73
CA ALA A 90 -3.67 13.95 -9.14
C ALA A 90 -2.30 14.68 -9.15
N PHE A 91 -1.24 14.02 -9.60
CA PHE A 91 0.13 14.53 -9.61
C PHE A 91 0.65 14.74 -11.04
N ASP A 92 1.80 15.40 -11.16
CA ASP A 92 2.49 15.56 -12.43
C ASP A 92 2.99 14.21 -12.97
N GLU A 93 2.71 13.91 -14.23
CA GLU A 93 3.01 12.60 -14.84
C GLU A 93 4.52 12.34 -14.95
N GLU A 94 5.32 13.36 -15.24
CA GLU A 94 6.77 13.21 -15.34
C GLU A 94 7.38 12.93 -13.97
N GLU A 95 6.92 13.64 -12.94
CA GLU A 95 7.36 13.40 -11.56
C GLU A 95 6.94 12.01 -11.06
N VAL A 96 5.70 11.58 -11.33
CA VAL A 96 5.21 10.23 -11.00
C VAL A 96 6.13 9.18 -11.63
N LYS A 97 6.45 9.34 -12.92
CA LYS A 97 7.31 8.42 -13.65
C LYS A 97 8.72 8.36 -13.06
N GLU A 98 9.34 9.51 -12.80
CA GLU A 98 10.68 9.58 -12.22
C GLU A 98 10.74 8.85 -10.87
N ARG A 99 9.80 9.16 -9.96
CA ARG A 99 9.75 8.54 -8.63
C ARG A 99 9.47 7.04 -8.71
N PHE A 100 8.55 6.64 -9.59
CA PHE A 100 8.24 5.22 -9.81
C PHE A 100 9.47 4.45 -10.30
N ASP A 101 10.20 4.97 -11.29
CA ASP A 101 11.38 4.32 -11.85
C ASP A 101 12.50 4.17 -10.82
N VAL A 102 12.67 5.15 -9.92
CA VAL A 102 13.58 5.03 -8.77
C VAL A 102 13.19 3.84 -7.90
N TRP A 103 11.93 3.75 -7.45
CA TRP A 103 11.49 2.65 -6.59
C TRP A 103 11.55 1.29 -7.26
N LYS A 104 11.19 1.22 -8.54
CA LYS A 104 11.34 0.02 -9.35
C LYS A 104 12.80 -0.46 -9.37
N ALA A 105 13.76 0.42 -9.62
CA ALA A 105 15.19 0.07 -9.62
C ALA A 105 15.69 -0.38 -8.23
N GLN A 106 15.18 0.22 -7.15
CA GLN A 106 15.52 -0.19 -5.77
C GLN A 106 15.01 -1.61 -5.46
N ILE A 107 13.81 -1.96 -5.92
CA ILE A 107 13.24 -3.30 -5.78
C ILE A 107 14.00 -4.32 -6.63
N GLU A 108 14.26 -4.01 -7.91
CA GLU A 108 14.98 -4.90 -8.82
C GLU A 108 16.41 -5.19 -8.35
N SER A 109 17.11 -4.18 -7.81
CA SER A 109 18.43 -4.36 -7.19
C SER A 109 18.42 -5.04 -5.81
N GLY A 110 17.24 -5.25 -5.21
CA GLY A 110 17.06 -5.83 -3.89
C GLY A 110 17.45 -4.92 -2.71
N LYS A 111 17.69 -3.62 -2.98
CA LYS A 111 17.96 -2.58 -1.96
C LYS A 111 16.72 -2.23 -1.16
N HIS A 112 15.56 -2.21 -1.81
CA HIS A 112 14.25 -2.17 -1.15
C HIS A 112 13.70 -3.59 -1.07
N ARG A 113 13.32 -4.01 0.14
CA ARG A 113 12.62 -5.27 0.39
C ARG A 113 11.37 -4.97 1.20
N PHE A 114 10.30 -5.68 0.89
CA PHE A 114 9.04 -5.60 1.61
C PHE A 114 8.54 -7.02 1.86
N MET A 115 7.58 -7.19 2.77
CA MET A 115 7.05 -8.52 3.06
C MET A 115 6.31 -9.05 1.82
N GLU A 116 6.93 -10.00 1.15
CA GLU A 116 6.34 -10.80 0.09
C GLU A 116 5.57 -11.93 0.77
N PHE A 117 4.25 -11.95 0.62
CA PHE A 117 3.46 -13.08 1.10
C PHE A 117 3.45 -14.13 0.00
N ASP A 118 4.43 -15.01 0.01
CA ASP A 118 4.66 -16.03 -1.05
C ASP A 118 3.64 -17.18 -1.04
N GLY A 119 2.53 -17.05 -0.31
CA GLY A 119 1.47 -18.05 -0.24
C GLY A 119 1.87 -19.39 0.42
N ILE A 120 3.14 -19.56 0.81
CA ILE A 120 3.54 -20.63 1.71
C ILE A 120 3.05 -20.21 3.09
N ALA A 121 1.90 -20.77 3.50
CA ALA A 121 1.42 -20.67 4.86
C ALA A 121 2.60 -20.89 5.80
N SER A 122 3.00 -19.84 6.52
CA SER A 122 3.87 -19.97 7.67
C SER A 122 3.16 -20.94 8.60
N LYS A 123 3.60 -22.21 8.62
CA LYS A 123 3.27 -23.12 9.71
C LYS A 123 3.77 -22.42 10.97
N ALA A 124 2.84 -21.82 11.70
CA ALA A 124 3.11 -21.32 13.03
C ALA A 124 3.72 -22.49 13.82
N ILE A 125 4.96 -22.29 14.25
CA ILE A 125 5.57 -23.07 15.32
C ILE A 125 4.95 -22.52 16.60
N ALA A 126 4.03 -23.28 17.19
CA ALA A 126 3.75 -23.36 18.62
C ALA A 126 2.97 -24.66 18.87
#